data_AF-A0AA38KJZ8-F1
#
_entry.id   AF-A0AA38KJZ8-F1
#
_cell.length_a   1.000
_cell.length_b   1.000
_cell.length_c   1.000
_cell.angle_alpha   90.00
_cell.angle_beta   90.00
_cell.angle_gamma   90.00
#
_symmetry.space_group_name_H-M   'P 1'
#
loop_
_entity.id
_entity.type
_entity.pdbx_description
1 polymer ?
#
loop_
_entity_poly.entity_id
_entity_poly.type
_entity_poly.pdbx_seq_one_letter_code
_entity_poly.pdbx_strand_id
1 'polypeptide(L)' 'MSPRSVSLLFLFVYIPASLSEAATTTRPRALVAQVSRDSATLQYVTQIEQKTPLENERL' A
#
# COMPACT_ATOMS: atom_id res chain seq x y z
N MET A 1 -17.08 -32.77 -27.58
CA MET A 1 -16.15 -32.58 -26.44
C MET A 1 -16.53 -33.57 -25.34
N SER A 2 -15.60 -34.35 -24.81
CA SER A 2 -15.92 -35.24 -23.69
C SER A 2 -16.16 -34.44 -22.41
N PRO A 3 -17.00 -34.89 -21.47
CA PRO A 3 -17.26 -34.18 -20.20
C PRO A 3 -15.97 -33.98 -19.38
N ARG A 4 -15.00 -34.89 -19.54
CA ARG A 4 -13.66 -34.78 -18.94
C ARG A 4 -12.88 -33.60 -19.51
N SER A 5 -12.96 -33.38 -20.82
CA SER A 5 -12.32 -32.24 -21.49
C SER A 5 -12.92 -30.90 -21.05
N VAL A 6 -14.23 -30.85 -20.83
CA VAL A 6 -14.92 -29.65 -20.32
C VAL A 6 -14.51 -29.37 -18.88
N SER A 7 -14.49 -30.40 -18.01
CA SER A 7 -14.06 -30.27 -16.62
C SER A 7 -12.61 -29.79 -16.48
N LEU A 8 -11.71 -30.26 -17.36
CA LEU A 8 -10.31 -29.81 -17.39
C LEU A 8 -10.18 -28.36 -17.86
N LEU A 9 -11.01 -27.94 -18.83
CA LEU A 9 -11.07 -26.55 -19.29
C LEU A 9 -11.54 -25.61 -18.17
N PHE A 10 -12.56 -26.00 -17.41
CA PHE A 10 -13.02 -25.26 -16.23
C PHE A 10 -11.91 -25.15 -15.18
N LEU A 11 -11.17 -26.22 -14.90
CA LEU A 11 -10.05 -26.18 -13.96
C LEU A 11 -8.95 -25.21 -14.42
N PHE A 12 -8.62 -25.18 -15.71
CA PHE A 12 -7.56 -24.32 -16.25
C PHE A 12 -7.95 -22.83 -16.29
N VAL A 13 -9.24 -22.51 -16.44
CA VAL A 13 -9.75 -21.13 -16.48
C VAL A 13 -9.93 -20.54 -15.08
N TYR A 14 -10.25 -21.35 -14.06
CA TYR A 14 -10.50 -20.88 -12.69
C TYR A 14 -9.26 -20.80 -11.80
N ILE A 15 -8.16 -21.50 -12.13
CA ILE A 15 -6.91 -21.46 -11.34
C ILE A 15 -6.12 -20.13 -11.45
N PRO A 16 -6.03 -19.42 -12.59
CA PRO A 16 -5.17 -18.22 -12.67
C PRO A 16 -5.73 -16.97 -11.98
N ALA A 17 -6.99 -16.98 -11.52
CA ALA A 17 -7.59 -15.84 -10.81
C ALA A 17 -6.98 -15.62 -9.40
N SER A 18 -6.21 -16.59 -8.91
CA SER A 18 -5.52 -16.54 -7.60
C SER A 18 -4.07 -16.11 -7.71
N LEU A 19 -3.65 -15.51 -8.83
CA LEU A 19 -2.42 -14.73 -8.89
C LEU A 19 -2.63 -13.49 -8.02
N SER A 20 -2.52 -13.69 -6.70
CA SER A 20 -2.34 -12.63 -5.75
C SER A 20 -1.13 -11.84 -6.24
N GLU A 21 -1.39 -10.67 -6.83
CA GLU A 21 -0.40 -9.64 -6.99
C GLU A 21 0.01 -9.28 -5.57
N ALA A 22 1.01 -9.98 -5.04
CA ALA A 22 1.66 -9.59 -3.81
C ALA A 22 2.12 -8.16 -4.07
N ALA A 23 1.40 -7.19 -3.51
CA ALA A 23 1.67 -5.78 -3.71
C ALA A 23 3.13 -5.58 -3.29
N THR A 24 4.03 -5.52 -4.26
CA THR A 24 5.44 -5.36 -3.99
C THR A 24 5.57 -3.93 -3.50
N THR A 25 5.50 -3.75 -2.18
CA THR A 25 5.74 -2.45 -1.56
C THR A 25 7.13 -2.03 -2.00
N THR A 26 7.20 -1.01 -2.84
CA THR A 26 8.47 -0.50 -3.32
C THR A 26 9.14 0.17 -2.15
N ARG A 27 10.29 -0.36 -1.70
CA ARG A 27 11.07 0.28 -0.65
C ARG A 27 11.57 1.63 -1.19
N PRO A 28 11.13 2.77 -0.64
CA PRO A 28 11.60 4.05 -1.11
C PRO A 28 13.10 4.19 -0.80
N ARG A 29 13.86 4.80 -1.72
CA ARG A 29 15.29 5.08 -1.50
C ARG A 29 15.52 6.21 -0.50
N ALA A 30 14.52 7.08 -0.32
CA ALA A 30 14.52 8.18 0.62
C ALA A 30 13.08 8.53 1.03
N LEU A 31 12.93 9.10 2.21
CA LEU A 31 11.69 9.71 2.69
C LEU A 31 11.96 11.19 2.92
N VAL A 32 11.00 12.05 2.57
CA VAL A 32 11.12 13.50 2.72
C VAL A 32 9.95 13.98 3.59
N ALA A 33 10.27 14.76 4.62
CA ALA A 33 9.29 15.39 5.49
C ALA A 33 9.47 16.93 5.43
N GLN A 34 8.35 17.65 5.45
CA GLN A 34 8.36 19.11 5.47
C GLN A 34 8.56 19.62 6.89
N VAL A 35 9.53 20.51 7.08
CA VAL A 35 9.83 21.13 8.37
C VAL A 35 9.53 22.62 8.29
N SER A 36 8.79 23.14 9.27
CA SER A 36 8.49 24.56 9.43
C SER A 36 9.05 25.09 10.73
N ARG A 37 9.55 26.33 10.74
CA ARG A 37 9.97 26.99 11.98
C ARG A 37 8.77 27.66 12.65
N ASP A 38 8.49 27.28 13.89
CA ASP A 38 7.49 27.95 14.71
C ASP A 38 8.04 29.29 15.22
N SER A 39 7.32 30.39 15.00
CA SER A 39 7.81 31.73 15.33
C SER A 39 7.74 32.06 16.83
N ALA A 40 6.87 31.38 17.58
CA ALA A 40 6.67 31.64 19.01
C ALA A 40 7.74 30.95 19.86
N THR A 41 8.08 29.72 19.52
CA THR A 41 9.04 28.88 20.25
C THR A 41 10.41 28.85 19.60
N LEU A 42 10.53 29.34 18.36
CA LEU A 42 11.72 29.25 17.50
C LEU A 42 12.16 27.81 17.18
N GLN A 43 11.30 26.82 17.46
CA GLN A 43 11.54 25.41 17.21
C GLN A 43 11.24 25.04 15.76
N TYR A 44 11.75 23.89 15.33
CA TYR A 44 11.46 23.30 14.03
C TYR A 44 10.47 22.15 14.21
N VAL A 45 9.38 22.19 13.46
CA VAL A 45 8.23 21.29 13.61
C VAL A 45 7.94 20.61 12.29
N THR A 46 7.56 19.32 12.34
CA THR A 46 7.13 18.52 11.18
C THR A 46 5.82 17.84 11.49
N GLN A 47 5.04 17.52 10.45
CA GLN A 47 3.88 16.64 10.57
C GLN A 47 4.21 15.26 10.02
N ILE A 48 3.75 14.23 10.72
CA ILE A 48 3.84 12.84 10.30
C ILE A 48 2.44 12.26 10.47
N GLU A 49 1.88 11.68 9.40
CA GLU A 49 0.59 10.99 9.48
C GLU A 49 0.74 9.69 10.27
N GLN A 50 -0.11 9.51 11.28
CA GLN A 50 -0.08 8.35 12.17
C GLN A 50 -1.49 7.77 12.36
N LYS A 51 -1.58 6.64 13.08
CA LYS A 51 -2.80 5.90 13.40
C LYS A 51 -3.47 5.20 12.21
N THR A 52 -4.54 4.47 12.52
CA THR A 52 -5.41 3.83 11.53
C THR A 52 -6.87 4.00 12.00
N PRO A 53 -7.73 4.72 11.24
CA PRO A 53 -7.43 5.40 9.98
C PRO A 53 -6.41 6.53 10.18
N LEU A 54 -5.74 6.92 9.09
CA LEU A 54 -4.70 7.95 9.13
C LEU A 54 -5.27 9.27 9.67
N GLU A 55 -4.55 9.87 10.60
CA GLU A 55 -4.87 11.18 11.18
C GLU A 55 -3.66 12.10 11.07
N ASN A 56 -3.91 13.37 10.75
CA ASN A 56 -2.88 14.39 10.64
C ASN A 56 -2.77 15.18 11.95
N GLU A 57 -1.95 14.71 12.89
CA GLU A 57 -1.68 15.41 14.15
C GLU A 57 -0.52 16.41 13.98
N ARG A 58 -0.78 17.67 14.31
CA ARG A 58 0.24 18.72 14.43
C ARG A 58 0.84 18.66 15.84
N LEU A 59 2.05 18.09 15.95
CA LEU A 59 2.91 18.23 17.15
C LEU A 59 3.58 19.59 17.18
#